data_AF-A0A3N6H059-F1
#
_entry.id   AF-A0A3N6H059-F1
#
_cell.length_a   1.000
_cell.length_b   1.000
_cell.length_c   1.000
_cell.angle_alpha   90.00
_cell.angle_beta   90.00
_cell.angle_gamma   90.00
#
_symmetry.space_group_name_H-M   'P 1'
#
loop_
_entity.id
_entity.type
_entity.pdbx_description
1 polymer ?
#
loop_
_entity_poly.entity_id
_entity_poly.type
_entity_poly.pdbx_seq_one_letter_code
_entity_poly.pdbx_strand_id
1 'polypeptide(L)'
;MDAGVRKESDLGAHAELDNVRTLLLDVDDEDADLGFGDLALSQFGRLDALINNAGYFQGGPLEATTMDQAHRQFQTNVFGLIALNKTVIPIFRKQRSGVIVNVSSISADAGFPYTSVYQASKAAVASLSEGLHAELAEFGVQVKALHPGSHETKIFSKVDRAENVPQEYTASWNAFASLNLVRSDPALTAEVMFRMVTDGDTKKVHYYSGPDGEAIPRVKQLLGQDWYLEELTARNRGKATALWNALMPTPAKATNQGPPGRQDRETARGSPNGVRLRGCAHLAVAPDGQHVVVASHYGGEYAVLPVHEDGRLGPASHTVRNTGSGPHARQESNHPHAVVFDPRGRFLATADLGVDKVQVLWLADGRLEHVSEAPVPGIGVRGANLHPRPLRLSPPALHRRNRPAGR
;
A
#
# COMPACT_ATOMS: atom_id res chain seq x y z
N MET A 1 5.01 -29.70 7.17
CA MET A 1 5.14 -28.34 7.73
C MET A 1 5.11 -28.46 9.24
N ASP A 2 5.98 -27.74 9.94
CA ASP A 2 5.85 -27.57 11.39
C ASP A 2 5.06 -26.32 11.72
N ALA A 3 4.10 -26.45 12.64
CA ALA A 3 3.29 -25.38 13.19
C ALA A 3 3.59 -25.25 14.69
N GLY A 4 4.18 -24.12 15.09
CA GLY A 4 4.44 -23.83 16.50
C GLY A 4 3.14 -23.53 17.28
N VAL A 5 3.00 -24.12 18.46
CA VAL A 5 1.96 -23.78 19.44
C VAL A 5 2.59 -23.44 20.77
N ARG A 6 1.99 -22.49 21.49
CA ARG A 6 2.51 -22.04 22.77
C ARG A 6 2.15 -22.97 23.94
N LYS A 7 1.08 -23.75 23.81
CA LYS A 7 0.54 -24.57 24.91
C LYS A 7 0.56 -26.04 24.54
N GLU A 8 0.90 -26.89 25.52
CA GLU A 8 0.81 -28.35 25.36
C GLU A 8 -0.60 -28.81 24.98
N SER A 9 -1.64 -28.12 25.48
CA SER A 9 -3.03 -28.39 25.14
C SER A 9 -3.34 -28.28 23.65
N ASP A 10 -2.53 -27.51 22.92
CA ASP A 10 -2.77 -27.18 21.52
C ASP A 10 -1.94 -28.07 20.57
N LEU A 11 -1.15 -29.03 21.10
CA LEU A 11 -0.36 -29.97 20.29
C LEU A 11 -1.21 -30.85 19.36
N GLY A 12 -2.48 -31.05 19.69
CA GLY A 12 -3.44 -31.78 18.86
C GLY A 12 -4.21 -30.91 17.85
N ALA A 13 -3.92 -29.61 17.74
CA ALA A 13 -4.74 -28.65 16.99
C ALA A 13 -4.83 -28.92 15.47
N HIS A 14 -3.89 -29.70 14.93
CA HIS A 14 -3.81 -30.05 13.50
C HIS A 14 -3.66 -31.56 13.28
N ALA A 15 -4.09 -32.39 14.24
CA ALA A 15 -3.91 -33.84 14.18
C ALA A 15 -4.60 -34.51 12.98
N GLU A 16 -5.59 -33.84 12.38
CA GLU A 16 -6.30 -34.26 11.17
C GLU A 16 -5.56 -33.97 9.85
N LEU A 17 -4.44 -33.25 9.90
CA LEU A 17 -3.65 -32.87 8.73
C LEU A 17 -2.36 -33.69 8.65
N ASP A 18 -2.34 -34.72 7.80
CA ASP A 18 -1.21 -35.66 7.67
C ASP A 18 0.15 -34.99 7.34
N ASN A 19 0.12 -33.78 6.76
CA ASN A 19 1.28 -33.01 6.34
C ASN A 19 1.63 -31.84 7.28
N VAL A 20 0.93 -31.71 8.41
CA VAL A 20 1.18 -30.69 9.43
C VAL A 20 1.53 -31.37 10.74
N ARG A 21 2.67 -30.99 11.31
CA ARG A 21 3.07 -31.38 12.65
C ARG A 21 3.01 -30.18 13.56
N THR A 22 2.52 -30.38 14.77
CA THR A 22 2.49 -29.32 15.78
C THR A 22 3.66 -29.50 16.75
N LEU A 23 4.39 -28.42 17.02
CA LEU A 23 5.52 -28.39 17.95
C LEU A 23 5.29 -27.34 19.03
N LEU A 24 5.69 -27.63 20.27
CA LEU A 24 5.67 -26.65 21.34
C LEU A 24 6.78 -25.61 21.10
N LEU A 25 6.41 -24.35 21.08
CA LEU A 25 7.30 -23.21 20.86
C LEU A 25 6.77 -21.99 21.61
N ASP A 26 7.54 -21.47 22.57
CA ASP A 26 7.26 -20.17 23.18
C ASP A 26 8.35 -19.18 22.76
N VAL A 27 8.00 -18.27 21.86
CA VAL A 27 8.93 -17.29 21.30
C VAL A 27 9.43 -16.27 22.32
N ASP A 28 8.88 -16.26 23.53
CA ASP A 28 9.41 -15.47 24.64
C ASP A 28 10.65 -16.13 25.29
N ASP A 29 10.90 -17.43 25.04
CA ASP A 29 12.07 -18.19 25.51
C ASP A 29 13.13 -18.31 24.40
N GLU A 30 13.92 -17.25 24.25
CA GLU A 30 14.94 -17.15 23.19
C GLU A 30 15.99 -18.26 23.24
N ASP A 31 16.31 -18.77 24.43
CA ASP A 31 17.31 -19.83 24.62
C ASP A 31 16.76 -21.19 24.13
N ALA A 32 15.48 -21.48 24.40
CA ALA A 32 14.81 -22.67 23.88
C ALA A 32 14.66 -22.62 22.34
N ASP A 33 14.45 -21.43 21.79
CA ASP A 33 14.25 -21.23 20.35
C ASP A 33 15.52 -21.51 19.54
N LEU A 34 16.72 -21.35 20.08
CA LEU A 34 17.99 -21.54 19.35
C LEU A 34 18.15 -22.95 18.76
N GLY A 35 17.52 -23.97 19.35
CA GLY A 35 17.51 -25.34 18.84
C GLY A 35 16.43 -25.63 17.79
N PHE A 36 15.49 -24.71 17.57
CA PHE A 36 14.31 -24.94 16.73
C PHE A 36 14.67 -25.17 15.25
N GLY A 37 15.58 -24.36 14.71
CA GLY A 37 16.05 -24.51 13.33
C GLY A 37 16.71 -25.87 13.08
N ASP A 38 17.57 -26.32 14.00
CA ASP A 38 18.24 -27.62 13.91
C ASP A 38 17.25 -28.78 14.08
N LEU A 39 16.27 -28.64 14.99
CA LEU A 39 15.20 -29.61 15.15
C LEU A 39 14.40 -29.75 13.85
N ALA A 40 13.94 -28.65 13.25
CA ALA A 40 13.20 -28.67 11.99
C ALA A 40 14.04 -29.26 10.84
N LEU A 41 15.32 -28.88 10.75
CA LEU A 41 16.24 -29.39 9.73
C LEU A 41 16.49 -30.90 9.90
N SER A 42 16.65 -31.39 11.13
CA SER A 42 16.86 -32.82 11.40
C SER A 42 15.68 -33.69 10.96
N GLN A 43 14.46 -33.12 10.96
CA GLN A 43 13.24 -33.83 10.60
C GLN A 43 13.01 -33.89 9.09
N PHE A 44 13.20 -32.76 8.39
CA PHE A 44 12.86 -32.66 6.96
C PHE A 44 14.07 -32.74 6.03
N GLY A 45 15.30 -32.68 6.57
CA GLY A 45 16.55 -32.65 5.82
C GLY A 45 16.82 -31.34 5.06
N ARG A 46 15.80 -30.49 4.91
CA ARG A 46 15.85 -29.16 4.30
C ARG A 46 14.80 -28.26 4.95
N LEU A 47 15.03 -26.96 4.91
CA LEU A 47 14.03 -25.96 5.29
C LEU A 47 13.80 -25.00 4.14
N ASP A 48 12.55 -24.79 3.74
CA ASP A 48 12.22 -23.95 2.58
C ASP A 48 11.73 -22.55 2.96
N ALA A 49 11.02 -22.45 4.08
CA ALA A 49 10.47 -21.19 4.56
C ALA A 49 10.38 -21.14 6.09
N LEU A 50 10.50 -19.93 6.63
CA LEU A 50 10.13 -19.57 7.99
C LEU A 50 9.03 -18.51 7.93
N ILE A 51 7.94 -18.71 8.66
CA ILE A 51 6.86 -17.72 8.78
C ILE A 51 6.80 -17.26 10.25
N ASN A 52 7.37 -16.09 10.54
CA ASN A 52 7.30 -15.48 11.87
C ASN A 52 5.96 -14.77 12.04
N ASN A 53 4.96 -15.54 12.48
CA ASN A 53 3.58 -15.06 12.70
C ASN A 53 3.29 -14.68 14.16
N ALA A 54 4.04 -15.23 15.12
CA ALA A 54 3.78 -14.99 16.54
C ALA A 54 3.77 -13.49 16.85
N GLY A 55 2.74 -13.06 17.60
CA GLY A 55 2.61 -11.70 18.06
C GLY A 55 1.26 -11.46 18.71
N TYR A 56 1.21 -10.44 19.55
CA TYR A 56 -0.02 -10.03 20.21
C TYR A 56 -0.16 -8.51 20.24
N PHE A 57 -1.33 -8.07 20.69
CA PHE A 57 -1.71 -6.68 20.76
C PHE A 57 -1.96 -6.29 22.21
N GLN A 58 -1.11 -5.43 22.74
CA GLN A 58 -1.38 -4.60 23.91
C GLN A 58 -1.87 -3.22 23.45
N GLY A 59 -2.94 -2.73 24.09
CA GLY A 59 -3.58 -1.47 23.73
C GLY A 59 -3.96 -0.62 24.93
N GLY A 60 -3.87 0.70 24.75
CA GLY A 60 -4.26 1.71 25.72
C GLY A 60 -3.42 2.97 25.59
N PRO A 61 -3.71 4.02 26.39
CA PRO A 61 -2.87 5.21 26.44
C PRO A 61 -1.43 4.84 26.81
N LEU A 62 -0.46 5.48 26.15
CA LEU A 62 0.96 5.25 26.45
C LEU A 62 1.28 5.56 27.92
N GLU A 63 0.71 6.64 28.45
CA GLU A 63 0.85 7.06 29.86
C GLU A 63 0.41 5.98 30.86
N ALA A 64 -0.57 5.15 30.47
CA ALA A 64 -1.11 4.06 31.29
C ALA A 64 -0.46 2.70 30.99
N THR A 65 0.38 2.62 29.96
CA THR A 65 1.06 1.38 29.58
C THR A 65 2.30 1.22 30.45
N THR A 66 2.37 0.14 31.23
CA THR A 66 3.53 -0.11 32.08
C THR A 66 4.76 -0.50 31.24
N MET A 67 5.96 -0.28 31.78
CA MET A 67 7.18 -0.72 31.08
C MET A 67 7.24 -2.24 30.93
N ASP A 68 6.65 -3.01 31.85
CA ASP A 68 6.56 -4.46 31.72
C ASP A 68 5.66 -4.87 30.54
N GLN A 69 4.52 -4.18 30.35
CA GLN A 69 3.68 -4.37 29.17
C GLN A 69 4.43 -4.00 27.88
N ALA A 70 5.18 -2.90 27.90
CA ALA A 70 5.99 -2.48 26.76
C ALA A 70 7.09 -3.50 26.41
N HIS A 71 7.84 -3.97 27.41
CA HIS A 71 8.88 -4.99 27.25
C HIS A 71 8.29 -6.29 26.73
N ARG A 72 7.21 -6.80 27.33
CA ARG A 72 6.55 -8.03 26.85
C ARG A 72 6.09 -7.91 25.41
N GLN A 73 5.57 -6.75 24.99
CA GLN A 73 5.12 -6.59 23.60
C GLN A 73 6.30 -6.66 22.62
N PHE A 74 7.44 -6.05 22.96
CA PHE A 74 8.66 -6.19 22.17
C PHE A 74 9.27 -7.59 22.24
N GLN A 75 9.21 -8.25 23.39
CA GLN A 75 9.69 -9.62 23.58
C GLN A 75 9.05 -10.56 22.56
N THR A 76 7.72 -10.64 22.56
CA THR A 76 7.01 -11.55 21.65
C THR A 76 7.08 -11.06 20.20
N ASN A 77 6.80 -9.78 19.93
CA ASN A 77 6.63 -9.31 18.55
C ASN A 77 7.95 -9.11 17.80
N VAL A 78 9.06 -8.87 18.52
CA VAL A 78 10.35 -8.47 17.93
C VAL A 78 11.46 -9.43 18.31
N PHE A 79 11.74 -9.61 19.60
CA PHE A 79 12.91 -10.37 20.04
C PHE A 79 12.78 -11.88 19.75
N GLY A 80 11.61 -12.48 20.01
CA GLY A 80 11.33 -13.86 19.63
C GLY A 80 11.44 -14.09 18.11
N LEU A 81 10.94 -13.14 17.30
CA LEU A 81 11.11 -13.17 15.85
C LEU A 81 12.59 -13.09 15.44
N ILE A 82 13.39 -12.27 16.11
CA ILE A 82 14.85 -12.19 15.88
C ILE A 82 15.51 -13.51 16.26
N ALA A 83 15.16 -14.12 17.39
CA ALA A 83 15.71 -15.40 17.83
C ALA A 83 15.45 -16.50 16.79
N LEU A 84 14.21 -16.63 16.30
CA LEU A 84 13.87 -17.58 15.24
C LEU A 84 14.63 -17.31 13.94
N ASN A 85 14.76 -16.06 13.52
CA ASN A 85 15.57 -15.71 12.35
C ASN A 85 17.02 -16.16 12.52
N LYS A 86 17.63 -15.95 13.70
CA LYS A 86 19.01 -16.35 13.98
C LYS A 86 19.22 -17.87 13.85
N THR A 87 18.20 -18.68 14.08
CA THR A 87 18.29 -20.13 13.93
C THR A 87 18.26 -20.59 12.47
N VAL A 88 17.43 -19.97 11.63
CA VAL A 88 17.23 -20.42 10.25
C VAL A 88 18.22 -19.80 9.27
N ILE A 89 18.75 -18.60 9.56
CA ILE A 89 19.69 -17.90 8.69
C ILE A 89 20.93 -18.75 8.35
N PRO A 90 21.61 -19.41 9.32
CA PRO A 90 22.75 -20.28 9.02
C PRO A 90 22.38 -21.46 8.09
N ILE A 91 21.16 -21.98 8.22
CA ILE A 91 20.63 -23.08 7.40
C ILE A 91 20.41 -22.58 5.97
N PHE A 92 19.63 -21.51 5.80
CA PHE A 92 19.34 -20.92 4.50
C PHE A 92 20.60 -20.44 3.78
N ARG A 93 21.56 -19.86 4.52
CA ARG A 93 22.88 -19.49 3.99
C ARG A 93 23.64 -20.69 3.42
N LYS A 94 23.67 -21.82 4.13
CA LYS A 94 24.32 -23.06 3.64
C LYS A 94 23.57 -23.65 2.44
N GLN A 95 22.24 -23.64 2.46
CA GLN A 95 21.39 -24.11 1.35
C GLN A 95 21.41 -23.19 0.12
N ARG A 96 21.91 -21.96 0.28
CA ARG A 96 21.81 -20.87 -0.70
C ARG A 96 20.38 -20.61 -1.21
N SER A 97 19.40 -20.87 -0.35
CA SER A 97 17.97 -20.77 -0.65
C SER A 97 17.15 -20.76 0.64
N GLY A 98 16.00 -20.09 0.59
CA GLY A 98 15.02 -20.03 1.68
C GLY A 98 14.23 -18.72 1.64
N VAL A 99 13.03 -18.73 2.21
CA VAL A 99 12.16 -17.55 2.32
C VAL A 99 11.79 -17.30 3.78
N ILE A 100 12.09 -16.11 4.30
CA ILE A 100 11.62 -15.65 5.61
C ILE A 100 10.46 -14.68 5.39
N VAL A 101 9.29 -15.01 5.94
CA VAL A 101 8.11 -14.14 6.00
C VAL A 101 7.95 -13.62 7.42
N ASN A 102 8.14 -12.33 7.61
CA ASN A 102 7.94 -11.66 8.89
C ASN A 102 6.58 -10.96 8.89
N VAL A 103 5.70 -11.32 9.82
CA VAL A 103 4.35 -10.74 9.91
C VAL A 103 4.40 -9.44 10.72
N SER A 104 4.46 -8.34 10.00
CA SER A 104 4.25 -6.99 10.51
C SER A 104 2.74 -6.70 10.66
N SER A 105 2.29 -5.52 10.29
CA SER A 105 0.92 -5.02 10.42
C SER A 105 0.78 -3.75 9.60
N ILE A 106 -0.42 -3.48 9.09
CA ILE A 106 -0.73 -2.17 8.49
C ILE A 106 -0.53 -1.00 9.48
N SER A 107 -0.53 -1.30 10.78
CA SER A 107 -0.22 -0.36 11.85
C SER A 107 1.24 0.12 11.85
N ALA A 108 2.14 -0.54 11.11
CA ALA A 108 3.48 -0.02 10.82
C ALA A 108 3.42 1.18 9.86
N ASP A 109 2.40 1.24 9.00
CA ASP A 109 2.21 2.30 8.00
C ASP A 109 1.17 3.34 8.42
N ALA A 110 0.29 3.02 9.37
CA ALA A 110 -0.83 3.84 9.80
C ALA A 110 -0.87 4.08 11.31
N GLY A 111 -1.13 5.34 11.69
CA GLY A 111 -1.26 5.84 13.07
C GLY A 111 -2.61 5.56 13.74
N PHE A 112 -2.77 4.50 14.51
CA PHE A 112 -4.00 4.25 15.30
C PHE A 112 -3.84 4.71 16.76
N PRO A 113 -4.77 5.52 17.30
CA PRO A 113 -4.75 5.93 18.70
C PRO A 113 -4.63 4.72 19.63
N TYR A 114 -3.89 4.86 20.74
CA TYR A 114 -3.76 3.85 21.79
C TYR A 114 -3.11 2.53 21.36
N THR A 115 -2.36 2.55 20.26
CA THR A 115 -1.63 1.38 19.75
C THR A 115 -0.12 1.61 19.65
N SER A 116 0.40 2.68 20.26
CA SER A 116 1.76 3.18 20.03
C SER A 116 2.86 2.14 20.23
N VAL A 117 2.81 1.35 21.31
CA VAL A 117 3.79 0.29 21.59
C VAL A 117 3.69 -0.83 20.56
N TYR A 118 2.47 -1.26 20.23
CA TYR A 118 2.23 -2.30 19.22
C TYR A 118 2.73 -1.84 17.85
N GLN A 119 2.39 -0.61 17.45
CA GLN A 119 2.85 0.00 16.21
C GLN A 119 4.37 0.06 16.14
N ALA A 120 5.03 0.52 17.21
CA ALA A 120 6.48 0.57 17.27
C ALA A 120 7.09 -0.83 17.07
N SER A 121 6.53 -1.86 17.73
CA SER A 121 7.00 -3.24 17.55
C SER A 121 6.84 -3.74 16.10
N LYS A 122 5.70 -3.47 15.45
CA LYS A 122 5.44 -3.92 14.07
C LYS A 122 6.23 -3.11 13.03
N ALA A 123 6.48 -1.83 13.29
CA ALA A 123 7.39 -1.01 12.49
C ALA A 123 8.85 -1.51 12.59
N ALA A 124 9.29 -1.91 13.78
CA ALA A 124 10.60 -2.54 13.96
C ALA A 124 10.72 -3.83 13.13
N VAL A 125 9.70 -4.68 13.10
CA VAL A 125 9.66 -5.89 12.26
C VAL A 125 9.73 -5.56 10.77
N ALA A 126 9.01 -4.54 10.30
CA ALA A 126 9.04 -4.13 8.90
C ALA A 126 10.45 -3.67 8.50
N SER A 127 11.06 -2.77 9.28
CA SER A 127 12.40 -2.24 9.01
C SER A 127 13.49 -3.31 9.14
N LEU A 128 13.39 -4.20 10.14
CA LEU A 128 14.28 -5.37 10.27
C LEU A 128 14.25 -6.24 9.00
N SER A 129 13.06 -6.44 8.42
CA SER A 129 12.90 -7.26 7.23
C SER A 129 13.56 -6.67 6.00
N GLU A 130 13.53 -5.35 5.83
CA GLU A 130 14.27 -4.65 4.77
C GLU A 130 15.79 -4.85 4.92
N GLY A 131 16.31 -4.69 6.15
CA GLY A 131 17.73 -4.89 6.45
C GLY A 131 18.18 -6.33 6.16
N LEU A 132 17.44 -7.32 6.67
CA LEU A 132 17.74 -8.73 6.45
C LEU A 132 17.60 -9.13 4.97
N HIS A 133 16.65 -8.55 4.23
CA HIS A 133 16.52 -8.80 2.80
C HIS A 133 17.78 -8.37 2.05
N ALA A 134 18.30 -7.18 2.34
CA ALA A 134 19.52 -6.67 1.73
C ALA A 134 20.75 -7.49 2.15
N GLU A 135 20.86 -7.83 3.44
CA GLU A 135 21.97 -8.62 4.00
C GLU A 135 22.05 -10.03 3.39
N LEU A 136 20.91 -10.72 3.26
CA LEU A 136 20.89 -12.14 2.91
C LEU A 136 20.76 -12.41 1.41
N ALA A 137 20.61 -11.37 0.59
CA ALA A 137 20.47 -11.47 -0.87
C ALA A 137 21.65 -12.21 -1.54
N GLU A 138 22.89 -12.00 -1.06
CA GLU A 138 24.09 -12.67 -1.61
C GLU A 138 24.08 -14.20 -1.43
N PHE A 139 23.27 -14.68 -0.47
CA PHE A 139 23.07 -16.09 -0.19
C PHE A 139 21.84 -16.66 -0.90
N GLY A 140 21.14 -15.90 -1.74
CA GLY A 140 19.92 -16.37 -2.41
C GLY A 140 18.71 -16.56 -1.48
N VAL A 141 18.76 -15.92 -0.30
CA VAL A 141 17.70 -15.97 0.71
C VAL A 141 16.82 -14.74 0.58
N GLN A 142 15.51 -14.93 0.56
CA GLN A 142 14.55 -13.84 0.46
C GLN A 142 13.96 -13.55 1.83
N VAL A 143 13.95 -12.28 2.23
CA VAL A 143 13.20 -11.83 3.42
C VAL A 143 12.09 -10.90 2.97
N LYS A 144 10.87 -11.13 3.46
CA LYS A 144 9.66 -10.41 3.05
C LYS A 144 8.84 -10.02 4.29
N ALA A 145 8.35 -8.78 4.30
CA ALA A 145 7.46 -8.25 5.31
C ALA A 145 6.00 -8.34 4.83
N LEU A 146 5.15 -8.99 5.62
CA LEU A 146 3.71 -8.97 5.42
C LEU A 146 3.08 -7.91 6.31
N HIS A 147 2.21 -7.09 5.75
CA HIS A 147 1.45 -6.04 6.42
C HIS A 147 -0.04 -6.38 6.33
N PRO A 148 -0.56 -7.23 7.24
CA PRO A 148 -1.98 -7.50 7.29
C PRO A 148 -2.78 -6.27 7.68
N GLY A 149 -3.91 -6.11 7.00
CA GLY A 149 -5.00 -5.28 7.45
C GLY A 149 -5.72 -5.90 8.66
N SER A 150 -6.87 -5.34 8.99
CA SER A 150 -7.67 -5.83 10.10
C SER A 150 -8.43 -7.12 9.69
N HIS A 151 -8.27 -8.18 10.49
CA HIS A 151 -8.87 -9.50 10.26
C HIS A 151 -9.76 -9.96 11.42
N GLU A 152 -10.70 -10.86 11.13
CA GLU A 152 -11.47 -11.57 12.16
C GLU A 152 -10.60 -12.62 12.85
N THR A 153 -9.79 -12.19 13.83
CA THR A 153 -9.04 -13.10 14.70
C THR A 153 -9.27 -12.76 16.16
N LYS A 154 -8.87 -13.69 17.04
CA LYS A 154 -8.98 -13.49 18.49
C LYS A 154 -8.00 -12.42 19.04
N ILE A 155 -7.17 -11.80 18.20
CA ILE A 155 -6.20 -10.78 18.63
C ILE A 155 -6.88 -9.58 19.30
N PHE A 156 -8.06 -9.19 18.80
CA PHE A 156 -8.86 -8.10 19.37
C PHE A 156 -9.80 -8.55 20.51
N SER A 157 -9.91 -9.86 20.76
CA SER A 157 -10.64 -10.41 21.91
C SER A 157 -9.74 -10.76 23.11
N LYS A 158 -8.41 -10.78 22.90
CA LYS A 158 -7.39 -11.08 23.91
C LYS A 158 -6.45 -9.87 24.14
N VAL A 159 -7.02 -8.67 24.09
CA VAL A 159 -6.25 -7.42 24.26
C VAL A 159 -5.69 -7.36 25.68
N ASP A 160 -4.36 -7.28 25.79
CA ASP A 160 -3.72 -6.83 27.03
C ASP A 160 -3.97 -5.32 27.15
N ARG A 161 -4.68 -4.90 28.19
CA ARG A 161 -5.12 -3.50 28.35
C ARG A 161 -4.17 -2.77 29.27
N ALA A 162 -3.85 -1.53 28.91
CA ALA A 162 -3.13 -0.62 29.79
C ALA A 162 -3.77 -0.56 31.19
N GLU A 163 -2.93 -0.51 32.22
CA GLU A 163 -3.35 -0.50 33.62
C GLU A 163 -3.60 0.92 34.11
N ASN A 164 -4.53 1.12 35.05
CA ASN A 164 -4.75 2.42 35.70
C ASN A 164 -4.97 3.60 34.74
N VAL A 165 -5.75 3.39 33.67
CA VAL A 165 -6.04 4.42 32.66
C VAL A 165 -6.64 5.68 33.31
N PRO A 166 -6.02 6.88 33.16
CA PRO A 166 -6.56 8.12 33.68
C PRO A 166 -7.97 8.41 33.15
N GLN A 167 -8.81 9.01 33.98
CA GLN A 167 -10.23 9.24 33.67
C GLN A 167 -10.39 10.06 32.37
N GLU A 168 -9.47 10.98 32.10
CA GLU A 168 -9.39 11.85 30.93
C GLU A 168 -9.34 11.08 29.60
N TYR A 169 -8.75 9.88 29.60
CA TYR A 169 -8.71 9.03 28.41
C TYR A 169 -9.95 8.17 28.22
N THR A 170 -10.82 8.04 29.23
CA THR A 170 -11.92 7.07 29.23
C THR A 170 -12.83 7.24 28.01
N ALA A 171 -13.28 8.47 27.74
CA ALA A 171 -14.19 8.74 26.63
C ALA A 171 -13.55 8.44 25.26
N SER A 172 -12.30 8.85 25.08
CA SER A 172 -11.58 8.74 23.82
C SER A 172 -11.08 7.31 23.56
N TRP A 173 -10.68 6.59 24.61
CA TRP A 173 -10.38 5.15 24.58
C TRP A 173 -11.61 4.33 24.26
N ASN A 174 -12.76 4.59 24.90
CA ASN A 174 -14.01 3.89 24.59
C ASN A 174 -14.47 4.17 23.15
N ALA A 175 -14.31 5.39 22.66
CA ALA A 175 -14.60 5.73 21.27
C ALA A 175 -13.71 4.94 20.30
N PHE A 176 -12.41 4.80 20.59
CA PHE A 176 -11.50 4.00 19.78
C PHE A 176 -11.83 2.50 19.85
N ALA A 177 -12.04 1.96 21.06
CA ALA A 177 -12.33 0.55 21.29
C ALA A 177 -13.69 0.12 20.67
N SER A 178 -14.59 1.06 20.42
CA SER A 178 -15.87 0.84 19.74
C SER A 178 -15.84 1.09 18.23
N LEU A 179 -14.69 1.46 17.66
CA LEU A 179 -14.56 1.62 16.21
C LEU A 179 -14.89 0.31 15.49
N ASN A 180 -15.88 0.39 14.59
CA ASN A 180 -16.10 -0.68 13.63
C ASN A 180 -14.96 -0.62 12.61
N LEU A 181 -14.03 -1.56 12.71
CA LEU A 181 -12.92 -1.69 11.77
C LEU A 181 -13.33 -2.60 10.61
N VAL A 182 -12.70 -2.41 9.45
CA VAL A 182 -12.76 -3.41 8.38
C VAL A 182 -12.29 -4.72 8.98
N ARG A 183 -12.99 -5.81 8.75
CA ARG A 183 -12.52 -7.14 9.13
C ARG A 183 -12.65 -8.04 7.93
N SER A 184 -11.53 -8.61 7.52
CA SER A 184 -11.46 -9.51 6.39
C SER A 184 -11.11 -10.92 6.82
N ASP A 185 -11.43 -11.89 5.97
CA ASP A 185 -11.17 -13.31 6.20
C ASP A 185 -9.65 -13.57 6.36
N PRO A 186 -9.19 -14.22 7.44
CA PRO A 186 -7.80 -14.64 7.60
C PRO A 186 -7.25 -15.48 6.43
N ALA A 187 -8.11 -16.17 5.67
CA ALA A 187 -7.71 -16.94 4.49
C ALA A 187 -7.03 -16.07 3.41
N LEU A 188 -7.41 -14.79 3.29
CA LEU A 188 -6.75 -13.85 2.37
C LEU A 188 -5.27 -13.66 2.72
N THR A 189 -4.97 -13.58 4.01
CA THR A 189 -3.60 -13.40 4.52
C THR A 189 -2.80 -14.68 4.34
N ALA A 190 -3.41 -15.84 4.58
CA ALA A 190 -2.79 -17.13 4.30
C ALA A 190 -2.43 -17.29 2.81
N GLU A 191 -3.32 -16.87 1.90
CA GLU A 191 -3.04 -16.88 0.45
C GLU A 191 -1.84 -15.96 0.12
N VAL A 192 -1.77 -14.78 0.72
CA VAL A 192 -0.65 -13.85 0.51
C VAL A 192 0.66 -14.45 1.03
N MET A 193 0.65 -15.06 2.22
CA MET A 193 1.82 -15.77 2.77
C MET A 193 2.30 -16.88 1.84
N PHE A 194 1.38 -17.69 1.32
CA PHE A 194 1.71 -18.74 0.35
C PHE A 194 2.38 -18.15 -0.89
N ARG A 195 1.80 -17.09 -1.47
CA ARG A 195 2.39 -16.40 -2.62
C ARG A 195 3.78 -15.84 -2.33
N MET A 196 3.99 -15.22 -1.16
CA MET A 196 5.29 -14.70 -0.75
C MET A 196 6.37 -15.78 -0.73
N VAL A 197 6.02 -17.02 -0.37
CA VAL A 197 6.95 -18.15 -0.39
C VAL A 197 7.19 -18.67 -1.81
N THR A 198 6.17 -18.63 -2.69
CA THR A 198 6.22 -19.31 -3.99
C THR A 198 6.47 -18.43 -5.22
N ASP A 199 6.34 -17.10 -5.11
CA ASP A 199 6.32 -16.21 -6.29
C ASP A 199 7.68 -16.00 -6.98
N GLY A 200 8.78 -16.34 -6.30
CA GLY A 200 10.14 -16.14 -6.82
C GLY A 200 10.57 -14.68 -6.96
N ASP A 201 9.81 -13.71 -6.46
CA ASP A 201 10.15 -12.28 -6.53
C ASP A 201 11.24 -11.96 -5.50
N THR A 202 12.45 -11.74 -6.01
CA THR A 202 13.64 -11.43 -5.22
C THR A 202 13.82 -9.95 -4.93
N LYS A 203 12.95 -9.07 -5.43
CA LYS A 203 13.08 -7.61 -5.29
C LYS A 203 12.02 -7.01 -4.38
N LYS A 204 10.88 -7.69 -4.23
CA LYS A 204 9.75 -7.20 -3.45
C LYS A 204 9.86 -7.64 -1.99
N VAL A 205 9.96 -6.67 -1.09
CA VAL A 205 10.01 -6.89 0.37
C VAL A 205 8.62 -6.78 1.00
N HIS A 206 7.85 -5.73 0.69
CA HIS A 206 6.57 -5.47 1.33
C HIS A 206 5.39 -6.09 0.59
N TYR A 207 4.57 -6.84 1.32
CA TYR A 207 3.32 -7.40 0.87
C TYR A 207 2.22 -6.93 1.80
N TYR A 208 1.06 -6.64 1.23
CA TYR A 208 -0.10 -6.16 1.95
C TYR A 208 -1.24 -7.16 1.75
N SER A 209 -2.11 -7.29 2.75
CA SER A 209 -3.27 -8.16 2.68
C SER A 209 -4.46 -7.52 3.38
N GLY A 210 -5.67 -7.81 2.88
CA GLY A 210 -6.90 -7.19 3.35
C GLY A 210 -7.17 -5.81 2.74
N PRO A 211 -8.42 -5.33 2.77
CA PRO A 211 -8.81 -4.10 2.06
C PRO A 211 -8.07 -2.85 2.55
N ASP A 212 -7.92 -2.71 3.86
CA ASP A 212 -7.21 -1.59 4.51
C ASP A 212 -5.70 -1.71 4.32
N GLY A 213 -5.17 -2.94 4.37
CA GLY A 213 -3.78 -3.25 4.04
C GLY A 213 -3.38 -2.76 2.65
N GLU A 214 -4.24 -2.92 1.64
CA GLU A 214 -3.96 -2.48 0.27
C GLU A 214 -4.21 -0.98 0.05
N ALA A 215 -5.25 -0.40 0.68
CA ALA A 215 -5.66 0.98 0.44
C ALA A 215 -4.70 2.00 1.07
N ILE A 216 -4.30 1.81 2.33
CA ILE A 216 -3.48 2.75 3.10
C ILE A 216 -2.14 3.09 2.40
N PRO A 217 -1.29 2.12 2.04
CA PRO A 217 0.00 2.42 1.40
C PRO A 217 -0.20 3.12 0.06
N ARG A 218 -1.23 2.76 -0.69
CA ARG A 218 -1.56 3.39 -1.97
C ARG A 218 -2.00 4.85 -1.79
N VAL A 219 -2.83 5.12 -0.79
CA VAL A 219 -3.27 6.49 -0.46
C VAL A 219 -2.07 7.34 -0.02
N LYS A 220 -1.20 6.83 0.86
CA LYS A 220 0.02 7.53 1.27
C LYS A 220 0.95 7.80 0.09
N GLN A 221 1.08 6.85 -0.84
CA GLN A 221 1.88 7.03 -2.05
C GLN A 221 1.32 8.11 -2.98
N LEU A 222 -0.01 8.22 -3.10
CA LEU A 222 -0.68 9.17 -4.00
C LEU A 222 -0.79 10.57 -3.42
N LEU A 223 -1.14 10.68 -2.14
CA LEU A 223 -1.53 11.95 -1.50
C LEU A 223 -0.49 12.45 -0.48
N GLY A 224 0.54 11.66 -0.20
CA GLY A 224 1.58 11.99 0.77
C GLY A 224 1.23 11.59 2.20
N GLN A 225 2.28 11.45 3.01
CA GLN A 225 2.14 11.05 4.41
C GLN A 225 1.46 12.11 5.26
N ASP A 226 1.76 13.39 5.05
CA ASP A 226 1.20 14.50 5.85
C ASP A 226 -0.32 14.60 5.65
N TRP A 227 -0.78 14.56 4.39
CA TRP A 227 -2.21 14.51 4.06
C TRP A 227 -2.90 13.34 4.75
N TYR A 228 -2.30 12.14 4.68
CA TYR A 228 -2.87 10.95 5.31
C TYR A 228 -3.01 11.11 6.81
N LEU A 229 -2.01 11.69 7.49
CA LEU A 229 -2.05 11.91 8.94
C LEU A 229 -3.09 12.97 9.34
N GLU A 230 -3.23 14.05 8.56
CA GLU A 230 -4.27 15.07 8.76
C GLU A 230 -5.67 14.45 8.66
N GLU A 231 -5.92 13.69 7.61
CA GLU A 231 -7.22 13.04 7.36
C GLU A 231 -7.54 11.93 8.37
N LEU A 232 -6.54 11.11 8.72
CA LEU A 232 -6.69 10.09 9.75
C LEU A 232 -7.02 10.74 11.10
N THR A 233 -6.39 11.86 11.43
CA THR A 233 -6.69 12.64 12.65
C THR A 233 -8.10 13.20 12.60
N ALA A 234 -8.52 13.77 11.47
CA ALA A 234 -9.87 14.28 11.28
C ALA A 234 -10.91 13.15 11.42
N ARG A 235 -10.69 12.01 10.77
CA ARG A 235 -11.51 10.80 10.88
C ARG A 235 -11.61 10.31 12.32
N ASN A 236 -10.50 10.23 13.04
CA ASN A 236 -10.47 9.77 14.44
C ASN A 236 -11.24 10.71 15.39
N ARG A 237 -11.48 11.96 14.98
CA ARG A 237 -12.35 12.93 15.66
C ARG A 237 -13.78 12.98 15.12
N GLY A 238 -14.18 12.00 14.30
CA GLY A 238 -15.52 11.93 13.69
C GLY A 238 -15.74 12.92 12.53
N LYS A 239 -14.67 13.48 11.96
CA LYS A 239 -14.70 14.48 10.88
C LYS A 239 -14.04 13.97 9.60
N ALA A 240 -14.28 12.71 9.22
CA ALA A 240 -13.73 12.15 7.99
C ALA A 240 -14.22 12.93 6.77
N THR A 241 -13.32 13.31 5.86
CA THR A 241 -13.70 14.01 4.63
C THR A 241 -14.37 13.08 3.62
N ALA A 242 -15.03 13.67 2.62
CA ALA A 242 -15.58 12.90 1.50
C ALA A 242 -14.49 12.14 0.73
N LEU A 243 -13.31 12.76 0.56
CA LEU A 243 -12.18 12.14 -0.12
C LEU A 243 -11.62 10.95 0.68
N TRP A 244 -11.48 11.09 1.99
CA TRP A 244 -11.13 9.97 2.86
C TRP A 244 -12.12 8.81 2.71
N ASN A 245 -13.43 9.08 2.79
CA ASN A 245 -14.46 8.05 2.69
C ASN A 245 -14.52 7.38 1.30
N ALA A 246 -14.11 8.08 0.24
CA ALA A 246 -14.06 7.52 -1.10
C ALA A 246 -12.84 6.61 -1.34
N LEU A 247 -11.72 6.90 -0.67
CA LEU A 247 -10.46 6.18 -0.86
C LEU A 247 -10.26 5.03 0.12
N MET A 248 -10.79 5.16 1.34
CA MET A 248 -10.59 4.20 2.40
C MET A 248 -11.71 3.16 2.41
N PRO A 249 -11.38 1.88 2.59
CA PRO A 249 -12.38 0.83 2.69
C PRO A 249 -13.24 1.06 3.92
N THR A 250 -14.55 0.94 3.74
CA THR A 250 -15.50 1.00 4.85
C THR A 250 -15.75 -0.41 5.38
N PRO A 251 -15.91 -0.58 6.70
CA PRO A 251 -16.33 -1.86 7.26
C PRO A 251 -17.65 -2.28 6.60
N ALA A 252 -17.73 -3.50 6.08
CA ALA A 252 -19.01 -4.05 5.65
C ALA A 252 -19.95 -4.06 6.86
N LYS A 253 -21.20 -3.59 6.69
CA LYS A 253 -22.26 -3.99 7.63
C LYS A 253 -22.27 -5.51 7.59
N ALA A 254 -22.12 -6.18 8.75
CA ALA A 254 -22.20 -7.62 8.86
C ALA A 254 -23.46 -8.10 8.13
N THR A 255 -23.28 -8.59 6.90
CA THR A 255 -24.33 -9.12 6.04
C THR A 255 -23.78 -10.45 5.55
N ASN A 256 -24.52 -11.53 5.84
CA ASN A 256 -24.18 -12.93 5.56
C ASN A 256 -24.16 -13.25 4.06
N GLN A 257 -23.54 -12.43 3.24
CA GLN A 257 -23.38 -12.71 1.82
C GLN A 257 -21.90 -12.65 1.49
N GLY A 258 -21.36 -13.81 1.10
CA GLY A 258 -20.00 -13.95 0.63
C GLY A 258 -19.70 -13.02 -0.56
N PRO A 259 -18.43 -12.88 -0.94
CA PRO A 259 -18.02 -11.93 -1.96
C PRO A 259 -18.77 -12.16 -3.27
N PRO A 260 -19.23 -11.10 -3.97
CA PRO A 260 -19.90 -11.24 -5.25
C PRO A 260 -18.97 -11.89 -6.28
N GLY A 261 -19.53 -12.82 -7.05
CA GLY A 261 -18.81 -13.63 -8.02
C GLY A 261 -18.16 -12.81 -9.13
N ARG A 262 -17.13 -13.40 -9.74
CA ARG A 262 -16.25 -12.83 -10.79
C ARG A 262 -16.97 -12.34 -12.06
N GLN A 263 -18.28 -12.54 -12.20
CA GLN A 263 -19.08 -12.21 -13.40
C GLN A 263 -19.55 -10.76 -13.45
N ASP A 264 -19.58 -10.02 -12.34
CA ASP A 264 -20.17 -8.66 -12.31
C ASP A 264 -19.24 -7.56 -12.87
N ARG A 265 -18.02 -7.90 -13.32
CA ARG A 265 -17.05 -6.93 -13.86
C ARG A 265 -17.08 -6.75 -15.38
N GLU A 266 -17.90 -7.51 -16.12
CA GLU A 266 -17.83 -7.52 -17.59
C GLU A 266 -18.85 -6.63 -18.33
N THR A 267 -19.81 -5.99 -17.66
CA THR A 267 -20.89 -5.26 -18.33
C THR A 267 -20.68 -3.75 -18.53
N ALA A 268 -19.54 -3.18 -18.11
CA ALA A 268 -19.23 -1.77 -18.35
C ALA A 268 -18.27 -1.57 -19.55
N ARG A 269 -18.69 -1.98 -20.76
CA ARG A 269 -17.96 -1.66 -22.00
C ARG A 269 -18.88 -1.06 -23.06
N GLY A 270 -19.00 0.26 -23.03
CA GLY A 270 -19.56 1.05 -24.12
C GLY A 270 -19.76 2.50 -23.71
N SER A 271 -18.82 3.39 -24.06
CA SER A 271 -19.08 4.84 -24.07
C SER A 271 -19.41 5.26 -25.50
N PRO A 272 -20.48 6.04 -25.77
CA PRO A 272 -20.98 6.30 -27.12
C PRO A 272 -20.10 7.23 -27.98
N ASN A 273 -19.07 7.87 -27.41
CA ASN A 273 -18.43 9.05 -28.02
C ASN A 273 -16.96 8.88 -28.45
N GLY A 274 -16.53 7.68 -28.83
CA GLY A 274 -15.25 7.49 -29.55
C GLY A 274 -13.94 7.68 -28.75
N VAL A 275 -13.98 8.28 -27.55
CA VAL A 275 -12.82 8.39 -26.65
C VAL A 275 -12.69 7.10 -25.82
N ARG A 276 -11.59 6.36 -26.01
CA ARG A 276 -11.31 5.13 -25.27
C ARG A 276 -10.34 5.41 -24.12
N LEU A 277 -10.85 5.97 -23.02
CA LEU A 277 -10.10 6.04 -21.76
C LEU A 277 -9.86 4.62 -21.24
N ARG A 278 -8.72 4.04 -21.60
CA ARG A 278 -8.29 2.70 -21.17
C ARG A 278 -6.97 2.81 -20.42
N GLY A 279 -6.90 2.16 -19.27
CA GLY A 279 -5.72 2.17 -18.39
C GLY A 279 -5.40 3.59 -17.92
N CYS A 280 -6.18 4.13 -16.99
CA CYS A 280 -5.79 5.37 -16.31
C CYS A 280 -4.50 5.11 -15.53
N ALA A 281 -3.38 5.70 -15.98
CA ALA A 281 -2.10 5.61 -15.27
C ALA A 281 -1.97 6.68 -14.19
N HIS A 282 -2.51 7.88 -14.47
CA HIS A 282 -2.49 9.02 -13.55
C HIS A 282 -3.63 9.98 -13.91
N LEU A 283 -4.15 10.72 -12.94
CA LEU A 283 -5.10 11.80 -13.15
C LEU A 283 -4.76 12.95 -12.21
N ALA A 284 -5.09 14.16 -12.59
CA ALA A 284 -4.98 15.32 -11.74
C ALA A 284 -6.22 16.21 -11.88
N VAL A 285 -6.69 16.76 -10.76
CA VAL A 285 -7.75 17.78 -10.74
C VAL A 285 -7.08 19.12 -10.99
N ALA A 286 -7.60 19.89 -11.94
CA ALA A 286 -7.16 21.25 -12.15
C ALA A 286 -7.48 22.10 -10.90
N PRO A 287 -6.59 23.01 -10.47
CA PRO A 287 -6.83 23.90 -9.33
C PRO A 287 -8.09 24.76 -9.42
N ASP A 288 -8.70 24.90 -10.60
CA ASP A 288 -10.01 25.54 -10.78
C ASP A 288 -11.17 24.70 -10.21
N GLY A 289 -10.94 23.41 -9.93
CA GLY A 289 -11.96 22.44 -9.48
C GLY A 289 -12.97 22.03 -10.55
N GLN A 290 -12.84 22.56 -11.78
CA GLN A 290 -13.80 22.37 -12.87
C GLN A 290 -13.36 21.33 -13.90
N HIS A 291 -12.09 20.92 -13.86
CA HIS A 291 -11.54 19.97 -14.83
C HIS A 291 -10.70 18.87 -14.17
N VAL A 292 -10.77 17.67 -14.71
CA VAL A 292 -9.86 16.56 -14.42
C VAL A 292 -9.12 16.20 -15.70
N VAL A 293 -7.80 16.07 -15.63
CA VAL A 293 -6.98 15.61 -16.76
C VAL A 293 -6.46 14.22 -16.46
N VAL A 294 -6.69 13.28 -17.38
CA VAL A 294 -6.36 11.87 -17.25
C VAL A 294 -5.28 11.48 -18.26
N ALA A 295 -4.21 10.85 -17.78
CA ALA A 295 -3.24 10.14 -18.60
C ALA A 295 -3.77 8.74 -18.92
N SER A 296 -4.27 8.53 -20.14
CA SER A 296 -4.74 7.23 -20.61
C SER A 296 -3.62 6.45 -21.24
N HIS A 297 -3.09 5.49 -20.49
CA HIS A 297 -1.96 4.64 -20.86
C HIS A 297 -2.26 3.83 -22.12
N TYR A 298 -3.30 2.99 -22.10
CA TYR A 298 -3.69 2.17 -23.25
C TYR A 298 -4.50 2.94 -24.30
N GLY A 299 -5.06 4.09 -23.93
CA GLY A 299 -5.70 5.02 -24.87
C GLY A 299 -4.68 5.81 -25.68
N GLY A 300 -3.46 5.99 -25.16
CA GLY A 300 -2.37 6.73 -25.79
C GLY A 300 -2.59 8.25 -25.82
N GLU A 301 -3.44 8.78 -24.93
CA GLU A 301 -3.85 10.19 -24.92
C GLU A 301 -4.02 10.77 -23.51
N TYR A 302 -3.86 12.09 -23.41
CA TYR A 302 -4.28 12.90 -22.26
C TYR A 302 -5.68 13.43 -22.52
N ALA A 303 -6.62 13.21 -21.61
CA ALA A 303 -8.02 13.60 -21.79
C ALA A 303 -8.48 14.56 -20.70
N VAL A 304 -9.23 15.59 -21.06
CA VAL A 304 -9.91 16.51 -20.15
C VAL A 304 -11.32 16.03 -19.91
N LEU A 305 -11.73 15.90 -18.66
CA LEU A 305 -13.09 15.61 -18.23
C LEU A 305 -13.59 16.83 -17.43
N PRO A 306 -14.74 17.43 -17.79
CA PRO A 306 -15.33 18.49 -16.98
C PRO A 306 -15.91 17.91 -15.69
N VAL A 307 -15.84 18.69 -14.61
CA VAL A 307 -16.51 18.43 -13.34
C VAL A 307 -17.78 19.28 -13.29
N HIS A 308 -18.93 18.64 -13.19
CA HIS A 308 -20.21 19.31 -13.05
C HIS A 308 -20.39 19.87 -11.62
N GLU A 309 -21.34 20.81 -11.45
CA GLU A 309 -21.60 21.44 -10.14
C GLU A 309 -21.99 20.44 -9.05
N ASP A 310 -22.57 19.31 -9.43
CA ASP A 310 -22.93 18.20 -8.54
C ASP A 310 -21.73 17.26 -8.23
N GLY A 311 -20.53 17.61 -8.71
CA GLY A 311 -19.29 16.85 -8.54
C GLY A 311 -19.13 15.67 -9.48
N ARG A 312 -20.09 15.41 -10.39
CA ARG A 312 -19.98 14.31 -11.36
C ARG A 312 -19.01 14.68 -12.48
N LEU A 313 -18.28 13.68 -12.99
CA LEU A 313 -17.47 13.85 -14.19
C LEU A 313 -18.32 13.71 -15.45
N GLY A 314 -18.18 14.68 -16.35
CA GLY A 314 -18.73 14.61 -17.70
C GLY A 314 -17.86 13.75 -18.64
N PRO A 315 -18.33 13.50 -19.86
CA PRO A 315 -17.53 12.82 -20.88
C PRO A 315 -16.29 13.64 -21.22
N ALA A 316 -15.26 12.97 -21.75
CA ALA A 316 -14.04 13.65 -22.18
C ALA A 316 -14.37 14.75 -23.21
N SER A 317 -14.04 16.00 -22.86
CA SER A 317 -14.35 17.20 -23.65
C SER A 317 -13.24 17.54 -24.64
N HIS A 318 -12.01 17.11 -24.37
CA HIS A 318 -10.85 17.35 -25.22
C HIS A 318 -9.75 16.30 -24.97
N THR A 319 -8.96 15.99 -26.00
CA THR A 319 -7.86 15.02 -25.90
C THR A 319 -6.62 15.53 -26.64
N VAL A 320 -5.44 15.27 -26.08
CA VAL A 320 -4.13 15.48 -26.73
C VAL A 320 -3.38 14.17 -26.78
N ARG A 321 -2.80 13.88 -27.94
CA ARG A 321 -2.06 12.66 -28.21
C ARG A 321 -0.69 13.01 -28.74
N ASN A 322 0.31 12.30 -28.25
CA ASN A 322 1.68 12.45 -28.74
C ASN A 322 1.90 11.76 -30.08
N THR A 323 3.01 12.05 -30.73
CA THR A 323 3.38 11.38 -31.97
C THR A 323 4.82 10.88 -31.87
N GLY A 324 5.05 9.68 -32.38
CA GLY A 324 6.37 9.04 -32.44
C GLY A 324 6.44 7.74 -31.64
N SER A 325 7.67 7.33 -31.37
CA SER A 325 8.02 6.12 -30.61
C SER A 325 9.33 6.37 -29.86
N GLY A 326 9.53 5.69 -28.74
CA GLY A 326 10.80 5.71 -27.99
C GLY A 326 11.84 4.76 -28.60
N PRO A 327 13.10 4.82 -28.11
CA PRO A 327 14.20 4.01 -28.66
C PRO A 327 14.17 2.53 -28.25
N HIS A 328 13.35 2.13 -27.26
CA HIS A 328 13.26 0.75 -26.79
C HIS A 328 12.16 -0.04 -27.49
N ALA A 329 12.35 -1.34 -27.68
CA ALA A 329 11.39 -2.22 -28.35
C ALA A 329 9.97 -2.19 -27.75
N ARG A 330 9.83 -1.87 -26.45
CA ARG A 330 8.52 -1.74 -25.77
C ARG A 330 7.79 -0.41 -26.01
N GLN A 331 8.40 0.53 -26.74
CA GLN A 331 7.95 1.91 -26.92
C GLN A 331 7.38 2.13 -28.33
N GLU A 332 6.52 1.23 -28.77
CA GLU A 332 5.97 1.21 -30.14
C GLU A 332 4.89 2.29 -30.37
N SER A 333 4.32 2.85 -29.30
CA SER A 333 3.27 3.87 -29.36
C SER A 333 3.23 4.71 -28.09
N ASN A 334 2.54 5.85 -28.13
CA ASN A 334 2.34 6.72 -26.96
C ASN A 334 1.83 5.96 -25.74
N HIS A 335 2.33 6.39 -24.59
CA HIS A 335 2.05 5.75 -23.32
C HIS A 335 2.04 6.80 -22.20
N PRO A 336 1.03 7.68 -22.15
CA PRO A 336 0.86 8.67 -21.08
C PRO A 336 0.93 8.04 -19.70
N HIS A 337 1.75 8.62 -18.83
CA HIS A 337 2.00 8.10 -17.47
C HIS A 337 1.76 9.11 -16.38
N ALA A 338 2.00 10.40 -16.63
CA ALA A 338 1.85 11.40 -15.59
C ALA A 338 1.25 12.71 -16.11
N VAL A 339 0.46 13.36 -15.25
CA VAL A 339 -0.05 14.72 -15.40
C VAL A 339 0.10 15.41 -14.05
N VAL A 340 0.76 16.57 -14.01
CA VAL A 340 0.94 17.38 -12.80
C VAL A 340 0.68 18.84 -13.11
N PHE A 341 -0.27 19.45 -12.42
CA PHE A 341 -0.59 20.87 -12.56
C PHE A 341 0.44 21.77 -11.88
N ASP A 342 0.69 22.94 -12.47
CA ASP A 342 1.27 24.05 -11.74
C ASP A 342 0.29 24.50 -10.63
N PRO A 343 0.79 25.02 -9.49
CA PRO A 343 -0.06 25.49 -8.39
C PRO A 343 -1.11 26.54 -8.76
N ARG A 344 -0.92 27.28 -9.86
CA ARG A 344 -1.91 28.25 -10.37
C ARG A 344 -2.89 27.65 -11.38
N GLY A 345 -2.76 26.37 -11.70
CA GLY A 345 -3.66 25.61 -12.57
C GLY A 345 -3.62 26.00 -14.04
N ARG A 346 -2.64 26.80 -14.46
CA ARG A 346 -2.61 27.33 -15.83
C ARG A 346 -1.99 26.34 -16.81
N PHE A 347 -0.91 25.67 -16.41
CA PHE A 347 -0.25 24.66 -17.23
C PHE A 347 -0.02 23.38 -16.44
N LEU A 348 0.23 22.28 -17.15
CA LEU A 348 0.54 20.97 -16.59
C LEU A 348 1.79 20.41 -17.25
N ALA A 349 2.64 19.76 -16.47
CA ALA A 349 3.71 18.92 -16.97
C ALA A 349 3.19 17.48 -17.14
N THR A 350 3.60 16.83 -18.22
CA THR A 350 3.24 15.45 -18.52
C THR A 350 4.46 14.60 -18.79
N ALA A 351 4.32 13.29 -18.60
CA ALA A 351 5.36 12.31 -18.94
C ALA A 351 4.75 11.18 -19.76
N ASP A 352 5.35 10.91 -20.91
CA ASP A 352 4.95 9.85 -21.82
C ASP A 352 6.08 8.83 -22.01
N LEU A 353 5.89 7.65 -21.43
CA LEU A 353 6.84 6.54 -21.48
C LEU A 353 7.01 6.00 -22.91
N GLY A 354 5.97 6.10 -23.73
CA GLY A 354 5.89 5.45 -25.04
C GLY A 354 6.69 6.18 -26.10
N VAL A 355 6.86 7.50 -25.92
CA VAL A 355 7.69 8.33 -26.80
C VAL A 355 8.92 8.90 -26.10
N ASP A 356 9.09 8.63 -24.81
CA ASP A 356 10.14 9.22 -23.97
C ASP A 356 10.16 10.75 -24.07
N LYS A 357 9.04 11.37 -23.73
CA LYS A 357 8.90 12.83 -23.74
C LYS A 357 8.30 13.35 -22.45
N VAL A 358 8.79 14.53 -22.05
CA VAL A 358 8.12 15.39 -21.07
C VAL A 358 7.53 16.57 -21.83
N GLN A 359 6.27 16.91 -21.57
CA GLN A 359 5.60 18.03 -22.24
C GLN A 359 4.96 18.97 -21.25
N VAL A 360 4.87 20.24 -21.63
CA VAL A 360 4.09 21.24 -20.93
C VAL A 360 2.86 21.56 -21.79
N LEU A 361 1.68 21.41 -21.22
CA LEU A 361 0.40 21.75 -21.84
C LEU A 361 -0.27 22.89 -21.07
N TRP A 362 -0.93 23.80 -21.77
CA TRP A 362 -1.82 24.81 -21.20
C TRP A 362 -3.22 24.23 -21.05
N LEU A 363 -3.88 24.46 -19.92
CA LEU A 363 -5.32 24.24 -19.80
C LEU A 363 -6.02 25.60 -19.95
N ALA A 364 -6.68 25.82 -21.08
CA ALA A 364 -7.44 27.04 -21.36
C ALA A 364 -8.84 26.64 -21.82
N ASP A 365 -9.87 27.16 -21.14
CA ASP A 365 -11.28 26.92 -21.47
C ASP A 365 -11.63 25.43 -21.65
N GLY A 366 -11.10 24.57 -20.76
CA GLY A 366 -11.31 23.12 -20.80
C GLY A 366 -10.59 22.38 -21.92
N ARG A 367 -9.62 23.03 -22.59
CA ARG A 367 -8.82 22.46 -23.68
C ARG A 367 -7.34 22.45 -23.33
N LEU A 368 -6.67 21.37 -23.72
CA LEU A 368 -5.23 21.21 -23.61
C LEU A 368 -4.56 21.74 -24.88
N GLU A 369 -3.69 22.71 -24.71
CA GLU A 369 -2.88 23.31 -25.77
C GLU A 369 -1.41 22.99 -25.54
N HIS A 370 -0.70 22.56 -26.57
CA HIS A 370 0.72 22.26 -26.46
C HIS A 370 1.54 23.55 -26.28
N VAL A 371 2.39 23.60 -25.25
CA VAL A 371 3.30 24.74 -25.00
C VAL A 371 4.70 24.40 -25.50
N SER A 372 5.27 23.33 -24.95
CA SER A 372 6.62 22.88 -25.28
C SER A 372 6.78 21.41 -24.93
N GLU A 373 7.78 20.78 -25.53
CA GLU A 373 8.19 19.42 -25.20
C GLU A 373 9.70 19.28 -25.14
N ALA A 374 10.16 18.31 -24.36
CA ALA A 374 11.55 17.91 -24.25
C ALA A 374 11.65 16.39 -24.47
N PRO A 375 12.36 15.93 -25.52
CA PRO A 375 12.66 14.51 -25.69
C PRO A 375 13.69 14.06 -24.65
N VAL A 376 13.45 12.89 -24.06
CA VAL A 376 14.30 12.26 -23.04
C VAL A 376 14.57 10.79 -23.39
N PRO A 377 15.11 10.51 -24.59
CA PRO A 377 15.16 9.18 -25.16
C PRO A 377 15.92 8.19 -24.27
N GLY A 378 15.32 7.03 -24.04
CA GLY A 378 15.92 5.91 -23.35
C GLY A 378 15.72 5.90 -21.84
N ILE A 379 15.24 7.01 -21.26
CA ILE A 379 15.06 7.17 -19.81
C ILE A 379 13.84 6.38 -19.32
N GLY A 380 12.84 6.17 -20.18
CA GLY A 380 11.60 5.53 -19.76
C GLY A 380 10.82 6.42 -18.80
N VAL A 381 10.60 7.69 -19.14
CA VAL A 381 10.05 8.68 -18.20
C VAL A 381 8.61 8.32 -17.80
N ARG A 382 8.35 8.21 -16.50
CA ARG A 382 7.03 7.82 -15.93
C ARG A 382 6.44 8.88 -14.99
N GLY A 383 7.21 9.91 -14.67
CA GLY A 383 6.82 10.94 -13.72
C GLY A 383 7.36 12.30 -14.13
N ALA A 384 6.66 13.34 -13.73
CA ALA A 384 7.09 14.72 -13.80
C ALA A 384 6.66 15.41 -12.51
N ASN A 385 7.40 16.42 -12.06
CA ASN A 385 7.02 17.25 -10.93
C ASN A 385 7.31 18.72 -11.28
N LEU A 386 6.49 19.62 -10.74
CA LEU A 386 6.70 21.06 -10.87
C LEU A 386 7.11 21.62 -9.52
N HIS A 387 8.04 22.57 -9.54
CA HIS A 387 8.45 23.27 -8.33
C HIS A 387 7.26 24.07 -7.75
N PRO A 388 7.04 24.08 -6.41
CA PRO A 388 5.84 24.65 -5.81
C PRO A 388 5.77 26.19 -5.86
N ARG A 389 6.90 26.87 -6.10
CA ARG A 389 6.88 28.32 -6.39
C ARG A 389 6.42 28.55 -7.84
N PRO A 390 5.35 29.33 -8.06
CA PRO A 390 4.82 29.54 -9.40
C PRO A 390 5.83 30.30 -10.28
N LEU A 391 6.11 29.74 -11.46
CA LEU A 391 6.87 30.44 -12.49
C LEU A 391 6.06 31.66 -12.96
N ARG A 392 6.70 32.83 -13.06
CA ARG A 392 6.10 34.03 -13.68
C ARG A 392 6.09 33.88 -15.20
N LEU A 393 5.34 32.90 -15.71
CA LEU A 393 5.08 32.75 -17.14
C LEU A 393 3.83 33.57 -17.49
N SER A 394 4.00 34.53 -18.39
CA SER A 394 2.91 35.18 -19.12
C SER A 394 2.54 34.31 -20.33
N PRO A 395 1.26 34.24 -20.74
CA PRO A 395 0.90 33.56 -21.97
C PRO A 395 1.63 34.20 -23.16
N PRO A 396 2.15 33.42 -24.13
CA PRO A 396 2.66 33.97 -25.38
C PRO A 396 1.51 34.72 -26.05
N ALA A 397 1.82 35.88 -26.64
CA ALA A 397 0.83 36.66 -27.36
C ALA A 397 0.17 35.77 -28.42
N LEU A 398 -1.09 35.38 -28.18
CA LEU A 398 -1.94 34.78 -29.20
C LEU A 398 -1.81 35.65 -30.45
N HIS A 399 -1.31 35.05 -31.54
CA HIS A 399 -1.26 35.71 -32.84
C HIS A 399 -2.61 36.38 -33.09
N ARG A 400 -2.64 37.72 -33.03
CA ARG A 400 -3.76 38.51 -33.53
C ARG A 400 -3.95 38.08 -34.98
N ARG A 401 -4.96 37.25 -35.23
CA ARG A 401 -5.43 36.97 -36.59
C ARG A 401 -5.68 38.31 -37.26
N ASN A 402 -5.05 38.49 -38.42
CA ASN A 402 -5.29 39.58 -39.35
C ASN A 402 -6.80 39.88 -39.42
N ARG A 403 -7.21 41.07 -38.99
CA ARG A 403 -8.45 41.66 -39.50
C ARG A 403 -8.20 41.98 -40.98
N PRO A 404 -9.10 41.61 -41.90
CA PRO A 404 -8.96 42.00 -43.29
C PRO A 404 -9.06 43.53 -43.42
N ALA A 405 -8.25 44.09 -44.32
CA ALA A 405 -8.33 45.48 -44.73
C ALA A 405 -9.64 45.77 -45.49
N GLY A 406 -10.18 46.98 -45.30
CA GLY A 406 -11.36 47.53 -45.98
C GLY A 406 -12.47 47.87 -44.97
N ARG A 407 -12.91 49.12 -44.81
CA ARG A 407 -13.03 50.25 -45.74
C ARG A 407 -12.55 51.58 -45.16
#